data_AF-A0A4T2GSN7-F1
#
_entry.id   AF-A0A4T2GSN7-F1
#
_cell.length_a   1.000
_cell.length_b   1.000
_cell.length_c   1.000
_cell.angle_alpha   90.00
_cell.angle_beta   90.00
_cell.angle_gamma   90.00
#
_symmetry.space_group_name_H-M   'P 1'
#
loop_
_entity.id
_entity.type
_entity.pdbx_description
1 polymer ?
#
loop_
_entity_poly.entity_id
_entity_poly.type
_entity_poly.pdbx_seq_one_letter_code
_entity_poly.pdbx_strand_id
1 'polypeptide(L)'
;MSRKIYIARFHSHTAIYSLLFSTNRDAFECTIGVFSSLAQTTEAIQQFVTFSDINRLIEANDLVTITKIEDYMITTIAEKQEEGEHNEDGSVKNCYVESITIEGYKLNEPSF
;
A
#
# COMPACT_ATOMS: atom_id res chain seq x y z
N MET A 1 15.84 -9.27 24.02
CA MET A 1 15.52 -8.04 23.27
C MET A 1 14.53 -8.38 22.19
N SER A 2 13.41 -7.67 22.13
CA SER A 2 12.42 -7.90 21.08
C SER A 2 12.95 -7.39 19.74
N ARG A 3 12.87 -8.19 18.69
CA ARG A 3 13.28 -7.78 17.35
C ARG A 3 12.05 -7.26 16.62
N LYS A 4 12.11 -6.05 16.08
CA LYS A 4 11.04 -5.55 15.20
C LYS A 4 11.31 -5.98 13.76
N ILE A 5 10.26 -6.33 13.06
CA ILE A 5 10.24 -6.55 11.61
C ILE A 5 9.20 -5.63 11.01
N TYR A 6 9.50 -5.08 9.85
CA TYR A 6 8.58 -4.29 9.05
C TYR A 6 8.42 -4.96 7.70
N ILE A 7 7.19 -5.19 7.27
CA ILE A 7 6.87 -5.74 5.96
C ILE A 7 6.23 -4.63 5.14
N ALA A 8 6.88 -4.21 4.06
CA ALA A 8 6.33 -3.24 3.13
C ALA A 8 5.67 -3.97 1.95
N ARG A 9 4.43 -3.60 1.62
CA ARG A 9 3.69 -4.17 0.49
C ARG A 9 3.14 -3.08 -0.41
N PHE A 10 3.08 -3.38 -1.69
CA PHE A 10 2.38 -2.59 -2.70
C PHE A 10 1.20 -3.40 -3.22
N HIS A 11 0.04 -2.75 -3.30
CA HIS A 11 -1.19 -3.33 -3.82
C HIS A 11 -1.81 -2.39 -4.84
N SER A 12 -2.19 -2.95 -5.99
CA SER A 12 -2.89 -2.27 -7.07
C SER A 12 -4.13 -3.08 -7.43
N HIS A 13 -5.28 -2.41 -7.47
CA HIS A 13 -6.54 -3.02 -7.86
C HIS A 13 -7.42 -2.04 -8.62
N THR A 14 -8.42 -2.58 -9.30
CA THR A 14 -9.50 -1.80 -9.88
C THR A 14 -10.74 -1.94 -8.99
N ALA A 15 -11.19 -0.85 -8.40
CA ALA A 15 -12.49 -0.77 -7.74
C ALA A 15 -13.57 -0.55 -8.81
N ILE A 16 -14.60 -1.39 -8.82
CA ILE A 16 -15.69 -1.36 -9.79
C ILE A 16 -16.97 -0.98 -9.05
N TYR A 17 -17.66 0.03 -9.58
CA TYR A 17 -18.90 0.56 -9.03
C TYR A 17 -20.02 0.37 -10.06
N SER A 18 -21.04 -0.38 -9.66
CA SER A 18 -22.30 -0.50 -10.37
C SER A 18 -23.43 -0.10 -9.42
N LEU A 19 -24.56 0.35 -9.97
CA LEU A 19 -25.77 0.63 -9.19
C LEU A 19 -26.25 -0.59 -8.38
N LEU A 20 -25.91 -1.81 -8.82
CA LEU A 20 -26.38 -3.05 -8.22
C LEU A 20 -25.32 -3.76 -7.36
N PHE A 21 -24.03 -3.43 -7.50
CA PHE A 21 -22.96 -4.02 -6.71
C PHE A 21 -21.66 -3.20 -6.79
N SER A 22 -20.80 -3.35 -5.79
CA SER A 22 -19.42 -2.86 -5.83
C SER A 22 -18.47 -4.03 -5.54
N THR A 23 -17.35 -4.09 -6.26
CA THR A 23 -16.33 -5.13 -6.08
C THR A 23 -14.95 -4.58 -6.40
N ASN A 24 -13.93 -5.23 -5.87
CA ASN A 24 -12.55 -4.98 -6.26
C ASN A 24 -12.04 -6.13 -7.15
N ARG A 25 -11.18 -5.80 -8.11
CA ARG A 25 -10.45 -6.77 -8.92
C ARG A 25 -8.96 -6.47 -8.78
N ASP A 26 -8.23 -7.36 -8.14
CA ASP A 26 -6.78 -7.20 -7.99
C ASP A 26 -6.10 -7.18 -9.35
N ALA A 27 -5.24 -6.17 -9.54
CA ALA A 27 -4.37 -6.07 -10.70
C ALA A 27 -2.99 -6.62 -10.36
N PHE A 28 -2.45 -6.25 -9.20
CA PHE A 28 -1.11 -6.65 -8.77
C PHE A 28 -0.93 -6.51 -7.25
N GLU A 29 -0.23 -7.47 -6.64
CA GLU A 29 0.20 -7.39 -5.24
C GLU A 29 1.65 -7.88 -5.13
N CYS A 30 2.50 -7.12 -4.42
CA CYS A 30 3.85 -7.58 -4.11
C CYS A 30 4.34 -7.14 -2.72
N THR A 31 5.29 -7.90 -2.20
CA THR A 31 6.10 -7.47 -1.04
C THR A 31 7.31 -6.71 -1.56
N ILE A 32 7.41 -5.42 -1.20
CA ILE A 32 8.57 -4.57 -1.49
C ILE A 32 9.78 -5.10 -0.72
N GLY A 33 9.59 -5.50 0.53
CA GLY A 33 10.61 -6.17 1.32
C GLY A 33 10.25 -6.35 2.78
N VAL A 34 11.15 -7.02 3.49
CA VAL A 34 11.07 -7.31 4.93
C VAL A 34 12.32 -6.77 5.60
N PHE A 35 12.15 -5.85 6.55
CA PHE A 35 13.26 -5.05 7.08
C PHE A 35 13.30 -5.07 8.61
N SER A 36 14.48 -4.86 9.16
CA SER A 36 14.72 -4.84 10.61
C SER A 36 14.47 -3.47 11.26
N SER A 37 14.30 -2.42 10.45
CA SER A 37 14.12 -1.04 10.92
C SER A 37 13.16 -0.28 10.02
N LEU A 38 12.47 0.70 10.61
CA LEU A 38 11.57 1.58 9.87
C LEU A 38 12.34 2.41 8.83
N ALA A 39 13.55 2.88 9.16
CA ALA A 39 14.38 3.67 8.25
C ALA A 39 14.74 2.90 6.96
N GLN A 40 15.15 1.64 7.07
CA GLN A 40 15.39 0.77 5.90
C GLN A 40 14.11 0.55 5.09
N THR A 41 12.98 0.41 5.77
CA THR A 41 11.67 0.22 5.13
C THR A 41 11.29 1.45 4.31
N THR A 42 11.39 2.64 4.89
CA THR A 42 11.07 3.89 4.21
C THR A 42 12.00 4.15 3.02
N GLU A 43 13.30 3.85 3.15
CA GLU A 43 14.26 3.99 2.06
C GLU A 43 13.94 3.02 0.91
N ALA A 44 13.62 1.76 1.21
CA ALA A 44 13.27 0.77 0.19
C ALA A 44 11.98 1.13 -0.55
N ILE A 45 10.99 1.68 0.15
CA ILE A 45 9.74 2.17 -0.47
C ILE A 45 10.05 3.36 -1.37
N GLN A 46 10.87 4.31 -0.91
CA GLN A 46 11.29 5.45 -1.72
C GLN A 46 11.97 4.98 -3.02
N GLN A 47 12.89 4.02 -2.93
CA GLN A 47 13.53 3.42 -4.10
C GLN A 47 12.53 2.69 -4.99
N PHE A 48 11.62 1.92 -4.39
CA PHE A 48 10.57 1.21 -5.12
C PHE A 48 9.74 2.18 -5.97
N VAL A 49 9.15 3.22 -5.39
CA VAL A 49 8.31 4.16 -6.16
C VAL A 49 9.10 5.01 -7.16
N THR A 50 10.41 5.16 -6.98
CA THR A 50 11.26 5.95 -7.87
C THR A 50 11.72 5.16 -9.09
N PHE A 51 11.94 3.85 -8.94
CA PHE A 51 12.63 3.04 -9.95
C PHE A 51 11.81 1.85 -10.47
N SER A 52 10.71 1.50 -9.82
CA SER A 52 9.83 0.44 -10.29
C SER A 52 8.91 0.97 -11.38
N ASP A 53 8.78 0.21 -12.47
CA ASP A 53 7.79 0.49 -13.53
C ASP A 53 6.38 -0.03 -13.17
N ILE A 54 6.21 -0.59 -11.97
CA ILE A 54 4.96 -1.22 -11.52
C ILE A 54 3.98 -0.19 -10.95
N ASN A 55 4.49 0.79 -10.19
CA ASN A 55 3.65 1.85 -9.63
C ASN A 55 3.36 2.90 -10.71
N ARG A 56 2.08 3.08 -11.01
CA ARG A 56 1.61 4.04 -12.02
C ARG A 56 1.10 5.34 -11.41
N LEU A 57 0.52 5.28 -10.21
CA LEU A 57 -0.18 6.40 -9.58
C LEU A 57 0.58 6.99 -8.41
N ILE A 58 1.22 6.14 -7.60
CA ILE A 58 1.99 6.60 -6.44
C ILE A 58 3.39 7.04 -6.88
N GLU A 59 3.71 8.29 -6.62
CA GLU A 59 5.02 8.89 -6.83
C GLU A 59 5.76 9.13 -5.49
N ALA A 60 7.05 9.45 -5.59
CA ALA A 60 7.91 9.77 -4.45
C ALA A 60 7.36 10.87 -3.52
N ASN A 61 6.72 11.90 -4.09
CA ASN A 61 6.15 13.04 -3.37
C ASN A 61 4.85 12.69 -2.62
N ASP A 62 4.24 11.56 -2.91
CA ASP A 62 3.01 11.10 -2.27
C ASP A 62 3.26 10.35 -0.95
N LEU A 63 4.51 9.96 -0.70
CA LEU A 63 4.88 9.20 0.49
C LEU A 63 4.78 10.09 1.74
N VAL A 64 3.96 9.65 2.69
CA VAL A 64 3.83 10.34 3.98
C VAL A 64 5.07 10.08 4.83
N THR A 65 5.58 11.11 5.50
CA THR A 65 6.65 10.96 6.49
C THR A 65 6.16 10.15 7.69
N ILE A 66 6.69 8.94 7.85
CA ILE A 66 6.32 8.06 8.97
C ILE A 66 7.43 7.99 10.00
N THR A 67 7.07 8.26 11.26
CA THR A 67 7.98 8.22 12.41
C THR A 67 7.73 7.02 13.33
N LYS A 68 6.56 6.37 13.23
CA LYS A 68 6.18 5.21 14.04
C LYS A 68 5.19 4.32 13.28
N ILE A 69 5.36 3.01 13.41
CA ILE A 69 4.37 1.98 13.04
C ILE A 69 4.04 1.21 14.32
N GLU A 70 2.76 0.96 14.56
CA GLU A 70 2.31 0.19 15.72
C GLU A 70 2.53 -1.31 15.50
N ASP A 71 2.88 -2.01 16.58
CA ASP A 71 3.15 -3.44 16.49
C ASP A 71 1.84 -4.18 16.15
N TYR A 72 1.92 -5.11 15.19
CA TYR A 72 0.82 -5.90 14.63
C TYR A 72 -0.28 -5.09 13.91
N MET A 73 0.04 -3.88 13.47
CA MET A 73 -0.87 -3.02 12.72
C MET A 73 -0.38 -2.83 11.28
N ILE A 74 -1.33 -2.84 10.35
CA ILE A 74 -1.13 -2.44 8.95
C ILE A 74 -1.33 -0.93 8.87
N THR A 75 -0.32 -0.21 8.40
CA THR A 75 -0.39 1.24 8.20
C THR A 75 -0.29 1.56 6.72
N THR A 76 -1.29 2.21 6.16
CA THR A 76 -1.23 2.76 4.80
C THR A 76 -0.37 4.02 4.81
N ILE A 77 0.63 4.05 3.95
CA ILE A 77 1.62 5.15 3.91
C ILE A 77 1.45 6.04 2.68
N ALA A 78 0.78 5.51 1.66
CA ALA A 78 0.35 6.22 0.47
C ALA A 78 -0.84 5.45 -0.11
N GLU A 79 -1.84 6.18 -0.57
CA GLU A 79 -2.96 5.66 -1.33
C GLU A 79 -3.33 6.68 -2.40
N LYS A 80 -3.48 6.22 -3.64
CA LYS A 80 -3.89 7.05 -4.77
C LYS A 80 -4.98 6.36 -5.54
N GLN A 81 -5.86 7.20 -6.08
CA GLN A 81 -6.98 6.78 -6.88
C GLN A 81 -7.03 7.61 -8.17
N GLU A 82 -7.14 6.94 -9.30
CA GLU A 82 -7.41 7.54 -10.61
C GLU A 82 -8.77 7.04 -11.11
N GLU A 83 -9.67 7.97 -11.43
CA GLU A 83 -10.96 7.61 -12.05
C GLU A 83 -10.71 7.05 -13.45
N GLY A 84 -11.32 5.90 -13.75
CA GLY A 84 -11.24 5.29 -15.06
C GLY A 84 -12.43 5.66 -15.93
N GLU A 85 -13.36 4.72 -16.08
CA GLU A 85 -14.58 4.89 -16.88
C GLU A 85 -15.70 5.55 -16.06
N HIS A 86 -16.57 6.27 -16.76
CA HIS A 86 -17.82 6.80 -16.24
C HIS A 86 -19.01 6.16 -16.95
N ASN A 87 -20.14 6.08 -16.26
CA ASN A 87 -21.42 5.70 -16.84
C ASN A 87 -22.00 6.87 -17.65
N GLU A 88 -23.05 6.61 -18.44
CA GLU A 88 -23.73 7.63 -19.26
C GLU A 88 -24.33 8.79 -18.43
N ASP A 89 -24.64 8.53 -17.15
CA ASP A 89 -25.15 9.51 -16.20
C ASP A 89 -24.02 10.33 -15.52
N GLY A 90 -22.76 10.08 -15.87
CA GLY A 90 -21.58 10.75 -15.31
C GLY A 90 -21.09 10.17 -14.00
N SER A 91 -21.71 9.11 -13.46
CA SER A 91 -21.20 8.43 -12.26
C SER A 91 -19.94 7.63 -12.58
N VAL A 92 -18.98 7.57 -11.65
CA VAL A 92 -17.75 6.79 -11.82
C VAL A 92 -18.08 5.30 -11.83
N LYS A 93 -17.65 4.60 -12.88
CA LYS A 93 -17.88 3.17 -13.09
C LYS A 93 -16.73 2.34 -12.54
N ASN A 94 -15.50 2.82 -12.64
CA ASN A 94 -14.36 2.20 -12.00
C ASN A 94 -13.27 3.20 -11.61
N CYS A 95 -12.43 2.79 -10.68
CA CYS A 95 -11.24 3.50 -10.27
C CYS A 95 -10.06 2.55 -10.22
N TYR A 96 -8.88 3.03 -10.62
CA TYR A 96 -7.62 2.37 -10.34
C TYR A 96 -7.11 2.87 -8.99
N VAL A 97 -6.80 1.95 -8.09
CA VAL A 97 -6.33 2.26 -6.74
C VAL A 97 -4.98 1.61 -6.55
N GLU A 98 -4.01 2.40 -6.11
CA GLU A 98 -2.72 1.92 -5.63
C GLU A 98 -2.57 2.27 -4.16
N SER A 99 -2.00 1.36 -3.38
CA SER A 99 -1.66 1.60 -1.99
C SER A 99 -0.31 0.97 -1.64
N ILE A 100 0.41 1.63 -0.75
CA ILE A 100 1.59 1.06 -0.08
C ILE A 100 1.27 0.96 1.41
N THR A 101 1.54 -0.20 1.98
CA THR A 101 1.34 -0.46 3.40
C THR A 101 2.63 -0.91 4.06
N ILE A 102 2.76 -0.61 5.36
CA ILE A 102 3.79 -1.17 6.22
C ILE A 102 3.11 -1.89 7.38
N GLU A 103 3.48 -3.14 7.59
CA GLU A 103 3.08 -3.93 8.75
C GLU A 103 4.24 -4.04 9.73
N GLY A 104 4.03 -3.67 10.99
CA GLY A 104 5.01 -3.85 12.06
C GLY A 104 4.80 -5.18 12.79
N TYR A 105 5.86 -5.93 13.06
CA TYR A 105 5.82 -7.16 13.84
C TYR A 105 6.88 -7.14 14.93
N LYS A 106 6.55 -7.69 16.10
CA LYS A 106 7.47 -7.82 17.22
C LYS A 106 7.81 -9.29 17.43
N LEU A 107 8.96 -9.72 16.95
CA LEU A 107 9.43 -11.09 17.13
C LEU A 107 9.92 -11.34 18.56
N ASN A 108 9.66 -12.56 19.03
CA ASN A 108 10.04 -13.13 20.34
C ASN A 108 9.27 -12.58 21.54
N GLU A 109 8.00 -12.21 21.37
CA GLU A 109 7.12 -12.14 22.54
C GLU A 109 6.82 -13.57 23.00
N PRO A 110 7.01 -13.91 24.29
CA PRO A 110 6.52 -15.18 24.79
C PRO A 110 5.02 -15.20 24.57
N SER A 111 4.57 -16.13 23.73
CA SER A 111 3.16 -16.49 23.61
C SER A 111 2.72 -17.05 24.96
N PHE A 112 2.06 -16.20 25.75
CA PHE A 112 1.36 -16.60 26.96
C PHE A 112 -0.10 -16.87 26.63
#